data_AF-A0A453J7S0-F1
#
_entry.id   AF-A0A453J7S0-F1
#
_cell.length_a   1.000
_cell.length_b   1.000
_cell.length_c   1.000
_cell.angle_alpha   90.00
_cell.angle_beta   90.00
_cell.angle_gamma   90.00
#
_symmetry.space_group_name_H-M   'P 1'
#
loop_
_entity.id
_entity.type
_entity.pdbx_description
1 polymer ?
#
loop_
_entity_poly.entity_id
_entity_poly.type
_entity_poly.pdbx_seq_one_letter_code
_entity_poly.pdbx_strand_id
1 'polypeptide(L)'
;SRYGSCLEHLEKLKPNLLLDIHLREHLGTLYNDIRHKAIIQYTLPFISVDLNTMASAFKSSVSMLEKELAALITENKIQARIDSHNKILYARHADQRNATFQRALQTGNEFERDIKAMLLRANLIKHDFNQKNWPGQRKMNL
;
A
#
# COMPACT_ATOMS: atom_id res chain seq x y z
N SER A 1 -22.27 -10.85 4.39
CA SER A 1 -22.55 -9.40 4.46
C SER A 1 -23.48 -8.96 3.32
N ARG A 2 -24.37 -7.99 3.53
CA ARG A 2 -25.39 -7.54 2.56
C ARG A 2 -24.99 -6.24 1.82
N TYR A 3 -23.85 -6.22 1.13
CA TYR A 3 -23.30 -4.99 0.53
C TYR A 3 -24.15 -4.42 -0.61
N GLY A 4 -24.67 -5.26 -1.51
CA GLY A 4 -25.50 -4.80 -2.63
C GLY A 4 -26.78 -4.08 -2.21
N SER A 5 -27.40 -4.52 -1.12
CA SER A 5 -28.57 -3.84 -0.55
C SER A 5 -28.16 -2.51 0.10
N CYS A 6 -27.06 -2.48 0.85
CA CYS A 6 -26.56 -1.27 1.48
C CYS A 6 -26.24 -0.17 0.44
N LEU A 7 -25.50 -0.51 -0.61
CA LEU A 7 -25.15 0.44 -1.67
C LEU A 7 -26.37 0.90 -2.47
N GLU A 8 -27.36 0.04 -2.67
CA GLU A 8 -28.62 0.44 -3.31
C GLU A 8 -29.38 1.48 -2.47
N HIS A 9 -29.49 1.27 -1.16
CA HIS A 9 -30.14 2.25 -0.28
C HIS A 9 -29.36 3.56 -0.25
N LEU A 10 -28.02 3.49 -0.27
CA LEU A 10 -27.17 4.67 -0.35
C LEU A 10 -27.43 5.48 -1.63
N GLU A 11 -27.49 4.83 -2.79
CA GLU A 11 -27.82 5.52 -4.06
C GLU A 11 -29.23 6.12 -4.07
N LYS A 12 -30.22 5.52 -3.39
CA LYS A 12 -31.56 6.11 -3.24
C LYS A 12 -31.56 7.40 -2.41
N LEU A 13 -30.63 7.55 -1.47
CA LEU A 13 -30.48 8.76 -0.64
C LEU A 13 -29.75 9.89 -1.37
N LYS A 14 -28.92 9.56 -2.37
CA LYS A 14 -28.06 10.50 -3.08
C LYS A 14 -28.77 11.75 -3.63
N PRO A 15 -29.96 11.67 -4.26
CA PRO A 15 -30.65 12.86 -4.77
C PRO A 15 -30.99 13.86 -3.67
N ASN A 16 -31.39 13.37 -2.49
CA ASN A 16 -31.73 14.23 -1.35
C ASN A 16 -30.48 14.88 -0.76
N LEU A 17 -29.40 14.10 -0.65
CA LEU A 17 -28.13 14.59 -0.09
C LEU A 17 -27.46 15.63 -0.99
N LEU A 18 -27.67 15.57 -2.31
CA LEU A 18 -27.15 16.57 -3.26
C LEU A 18 -27.77 17.97 -3.07
N LEU A 19 -28.90 18.07 -2.40
CA LEU A 19 -29.55 19.35 -2.08
C LEU A 19 -28.92 20.04 -0.86
N ASP A 20 -28.11 19.32 -0.08
CA ASP A 20 -27.43 19.87 1.09
C ASP A 20 -26.24 20.74 0.66
N ILE A 21 -26.18 21.97 1.18
CA ILE A 21 -25.18 22.97 0.79
C ILE A 21 -23.75 22.60 1.22
N HIS A 22 -23.59 21.90 2.34
CA HIS A 22 -22.28 21.55 2.89
C HIS A 22 -21.86 20.15 2.45
N LEU A 23 -22.80 19.22 2.37
CA LEU A 23 -22.50 17.81 2.10
C LEU A 23 -22.22 17.57 0.61
N ARG A 24 -22.87 18.30 -0.30
CA ARG A 24 -22.80 18.06 -1.75
C ARG A 24 -21.38 17.95 -2.31
N GLU A 25 -20.45 18.77 -1.82
CA GLU A 25 -19.08 18.82 -2.33
C GLU A 25 -18.27 17.57 -1.94
N HIS A 26 -18.66 16.92 -0.84
CA HIS A 26 -17.97 15.76 -0.28
C HIS A 26 -18.63 14.43 -0.67
N LEU A 27 -19.87 14.44 -1.20
CA LEU A 27 -20.62 13.22 -1.49
C LEU A 27 -19.90 12.27 -2.44
N GLY A 28 -19.25 12.79 -3.48
CA GLY A 28 -18.51 11.95 -4.44
C GLY A 28 -17.42 11.13 -3.74
N THR A 29 -16.59 11.79 -2.95
CA THR A 29 -15.51 11.17 -2.17
C THR A 29 -16.07 10.20 -1.14
N LEU A 30 -17.09 10.60 -0.38
CA LEU A 30 -17.69 9.77 0.67
C LEU A 30 -18.30 8.48 0.12
N TYR A 31 -19.02 8.55 -0.99
CA TYR A 31 -19.62 7.37 -1.63
C TYR A 31 -18.55 6.42 -2.15
N ASN A 32 -17.49 6.97 -2.73
CA ASN A 32 -16.35 6.19 -3.19
C ASN A 32 -15.64 5.49 -2.03
N ASP A 33 -15.40 6.18 -0.92
CA ASP A 33 -14.76 5.61 0.27
C ASP A 33 -15.61 4.52 0.94
N ILE A 34 -16.92 4.71 1.02
CA ILE A 34 -17.85 3.68 1.51
C ILE A 34 -17.79 2.44 0.63
N ARG A 35 -17.81 2.62 -0.70
CA ARG A 35 -17.74 1.52 -1.67
C ARG A 35 -16.40 0.78 -1.57
N HIS A 36 -15.29 1.50 -1.52
CA HIS A 36 -13.95 0.93 -1.36
C HIS A 36 -13.82 0.15 -0.05
N LYS A 37 -14.33 0.69 1.07
CA LYS A 37 -14.33 0.00 2.36
C LYS A 37 -15.13 -1.30 2.30
N ALA A 38 -16.29 -1.30 1.63
CA ALA A 38 -17.10 -2.50 1.43
C ALA A 38 -16.35 -3.55 0.58
N ILE A 39 -15.66 -3.15 -0.49
CA ILE A 39 -14.85 -4.04 -1.33
C ILE A 39 -13.73 -4.69 -0.51
N ILE A 40 -12.98 -3.90 0.28
CA ILE A 40 -11.91 -4.42 1.16
C ILE A 40 -12.48 -5.43 2.17
N GLN A 41 -13.58 -5.08 2.84
CA GLN A 41 -14.21 -5.97 3.81
C GLN A 41 -14.80 -7.23 3.18
N TYR A 42 -15.25 -7.18 1.93
CA TYR A 42 -15.74 -8.35 1.21
C TYR A 42 -14.62 -9.33 0.88
N THR A 43 -13.43 -8.85 0.52
CA THR A 43 -12.31 -9.71 0.11
C THR A 43 -11.51 -10.27 1.29
N LEU A 44 -11.49 -9.55 2.43
CA LEU A 44 -10.68 -9.90 3.61
C LEU A 44 -10.80 -11.36 4.11
N PRO A 45 -12.00 -11.98 4.21
CA PRO A 45 -12.12 -13.32 4.78
C PRO A 45 -11.81 -14.47 3.80
N PHE A 46 -11.50 -14.17 2.53
CA PHE A 46 -11.36 -15.19 1.49
C PHE A 46 -9.95 -15.24 0.91
N ILE A 47 -9.43 -16.46 0.72
CA ILE A 47 -8.16 -16.69 0.02
C ILE A 47 -8.27 -16.45 -1.49
N SER A 48 -9.47 -16.63 -2.03
CA SER A 48 -9.80 -16.44 -3.43
C SER A 48 -11.26 -16.04 -3.57
N VAL A 49 -11.56 -15.14 -4.49
CA VAL A 49 -12.92 -14.63 -4.75
C VAL A 49 -13.21 -14.70 -6.24
N ASP A 50 -14.34 -15.30 -6.62
CA ASP A 50 -14.86 -15.24 -7.99
C ASP A 50 -15.42 -13.84 -8.29
N LEU A 51 -14.89 -13.19 -9.34
CA LEU A 51 -15.23 -11.81 -9.68
C LEU A 51 -16.64 -11.67 -10.25
N ASN A 52 -17.21 -12.72 -10.86
CA ASN A 52 -18.60 -12.68 -11.36
C ASN A 52 -19.57 -12.59 -10.19
N THR A 53 -19.37 -13.44 -9.19
CA THR A 53 -20.15 -13.49 -7.95
C THR A 53 -20.02 -12.18 -7.18
N MET A 54 -18.80 -11.64 -7.09
CA MET A 54 -18.56 -10.34 -6.45
C MET A 54 -19.23 -9.21 -7.23
N ALA A 55 -19.13 -9.18 -8.56
CA ALA A 55 -19.76 -8.18 -9.40
C ALA A 55 -21.29 -8.15 -9.21
N SER A 56 -21.93 -9.33 -9.15
CA SER A 56 -23.35 -9.45 -8.82
C SER A 56 -23.67 -8.92 -7.41
N ALA A 57 -22.84 -9.22 -6.41
CA ALA A 57 -23.03 -8.75 -5.04
C ALA A 57 -22.90 -7.22 -4.90
N PHE A 58 -22.07 -6.59 -5.75
CA PHE A 58 -21.84 -5.14 -5.77
C PHE A 58 -22.67 -4.40 -6.83
N LYS A 59 -23.55 -5.11 -7.54
CA LYS A 59 -24.37 -4.59 -8.65
C LYS A 59 -23.55 -3.80 -9.68
N SER A 60 -22.37 -4.32 -10.01
CA SER A 60 -21.44 -3.71 -10.96
C SER A 60 -21.11 -4.70 -12.06
N SER A 61 -20.42 -4.22 -13.11
CA SER A 61 -19.84 -5.11 -14.11
C SER A 61 -18.48 -5.62 -13.64
N VAL A 62 -18.08 -6.80 -14.11
CA VAL A 62 -16.76 -7.38 -13.80
C VAL A 62 -15.63 -6.43 -14.22
N SER A 63 -15.75 -5.78 -15.40
CA SER A 63 -14.73 -4.84 -15.89
C SER A 63 -14.58 -3.61 -14.98
N MET A 64 -15.69 -3.06 -14.47
CA MET A 64 -15.62 -1.93 -13.52
C MET A 64 -15.04 -2.37 -12.18
N LEU A 65 -15.44 -3.55 -11.69
CA LEU A 65 -14.89 -4.11 -10.46
C LEU A 65 -13.38 -4.40 -10.57
N GLU A 66 -12.90 -4.90 -11.72
CA GLU A 66 -11.47 -5.10 -11.97
C GLU A 66 -10.67 -3.80 -11.89
N LYS A 67 -11.21 -2.69 -12.41
CA LYS A 67 -10.57 -1.37 -12.31
C LYS A 67 -10.51 -0.87 -10.86
N GLU A 68 -11.61 -1.02 -10.11
CA GLU A 68 -11.67 -0.64 -8.69
C GLU A 68 -10.68 -1.47 -7.86
N LEU A 69 -10.64 -2.79 -8.08
CA LEU A 69 -9.69 -3.68 -7.42
C LEU A 69 -8.24 -3.35 -7.78
N ALA A 70 -7.95 -3.06 -9.05
CA ALA A 70 -6.61 -2.67 -9.50
C ALA A 70 -6.14 -1.37 -8.80
N ALA A 71 -7.02 -0.38 -8.66
CA ALA A 71 -6.71 0.84 -7.91
C ALA A 71 -6.41 0.53 -6.44
N LEU A 72 -7.26 -0.26 -5.77
CA LEU A 72 -7.07 -0.63 -4.36
C LEU A 72 -5.82 -1.48 -4.11
N ILE A 73 -5.44 -2.34 -5.05
CA ILE A 73 -4.18 -3.10 -5.00
C ILE A 73 -2.99 -2.18 -5.19
N THR A 74 -3.05 -1.24 -6.14
CA THR A 74 -1.98 -0.27 -6.41
C THR A 74 -1.75 0.67 -5.23
N GLU A 75 -2.82 1.09 -4.56
CA GLU A 75 -2.78 1.87 -3.30
C GLU A 75 -2.40 1.03 -2.08
N ASN A 76 -2.09 -0.26 -2.26
CA ASN A 76 -1.71 -1.19 -1.21
C ASN A 76 -2.79 -1.38 -0.11
N LYS A 77 -4.05 -1.07 -0.42
CA LYS A 77 -5.21 -1.28 0.47
C LYS A 77 -5.70 -2.73 0.48
N ILE A 78 -5.45 -3.46 -0.61
CA ILE A 78 -5.75 -4.89 -0.74
C ILE A 78 -4.48 -5.62 -1.18
N GLN A 79 -4.06 -6.62 -0.41
CA GLN A 79 -2.98 -7.53 -0.79
C GLN A 79 -3.56 -8.68 -1.62
N ALA A 80 -3.68 -8.49 -2.94
CA ALA A 80 -4.25 -9.49 -3.84
C ALA A 80 -3.65 -9.44 -5.25
N ARG A 81 -3.95 -10.46 -6.06
CA ARG A 81 -3.64 -10.55 -7.49
C ARG A 81 -4.90 -10.89 -8.26
N ILE A 82 -5.11 -10.19 -9.38
CA ILE A 82 -6.24 -10.43 -10.28
C ILE A 82 -5.80 -11.42 -11.35
N ASP A 83 -6.50 -12.54 -11.46
CA ASP A 83 -6.49 -13.42 -12.63
C ASP A 83 -7.64 -12.98 -13.56
N SER A 84 -7.30 -12.19 -14.57
CA SER A 84 -8.27 -11.63 -15.52
C SER A 84 -8.80 -12.66 -16.51
N HIS A 85 -8.12 -13.80 -16.68
CA HIS A 85 -8.57 -14.88 -17.58
C HIS A 85 -9.67 -15.69 -16.92
N ASN A 86 -9.40 -16.20 -15.71
CA ASN A 86 -10.36 -17.00 -14.95
C ASN A 86 -11.36 -16.15 -14.15
N LYS A 87 -11.15 -14.83 -14.10
CA LYS A 87 -11.96 -13.87 -13.31
C LYS A 87 -11.96 -14.22 -11.83
N ILE A 88 -10.78 -14.48 -11.28
CA ILE A 88 -10.58 -14.80 -9.86
C ILE A 88 -9.62 -13.78 -9.24
N LEU A 89 -9.96 -13.29 -8.06
CA LEU A 89 -9.06 -12.50 -7.21
C LEU A 89 -8.42 -13.42 -6.18
N TYR A 90 -7.09 -13.53 -6.17
CA TYR A 90 -6.36 -14.32 -5.19
C TYR A 90 -5.75 -13.41 -4.12
N ALA A 91 -5.98 -13.70 -2.85
CA ALA A 91 -5.32 -13.02 -1.74
C ALA A 91 -3.82 -13.31 -1.78
N ARG A 92 -3.01 -12.25 -1.80
CA ARG A 92 -1.57 -12.36 -1.69
C ARG A 92 -1.26 -12.62 -0.23
N HIS A 93 -1.03 -13.88 0.10
CA HIS A 93 -0.36 -14.20 1.34
C HIS A 93 1.09 -13.75 1.16
N ALA A 94 1.51 -12.73 1.91
CA ALA A 94 2.92 -12.48 2.04
C ALA A 94 3.52 -13.77 2.60
N ASP A 95 4.37 -14.44 1.82
CA ASP A 95 5.10 -15.58 2.30
C ASP A 95 6.04 -15.07 3.39
N GLN A 96 5.59 -15.18 4.64
CA GLN A 96 6.29 -14.68 5.81
C GLN A 96 7.70 -15.26 5.86
N ARG A 97 7.88 -16.50 5.42
CA ARG A 97 9.18 -17.17 5.36
C ARG A 97 10.08 -16.50 4.33
N ASN A 98 9.58 -16.25 3.13
CA ASN A 98 10.36 -15.54 2.09
C ASN A 98 10.69 -14.11 2.53
N ALA A 99 9.75 -13.40 3.14
CA ALA A 99 9.98 -12.05 3.68
C ALA A 99 11.07 -12.03 4.77
N THR A 100 11.06 -13.01 5.68
CA THR A 100 12.12 -13.16 6.70
C THR A 100 13.47 -13.46 6.07
N PHE A 101 13.54 -14.35 5.07
CA PHE A 101 14.78 -14.66 4.36
C PHE A 101 15.36 -13.44 3.64
N GLN A 102 14.53 -12.69 2.91
CA GLN A 102 14.97 -11.48 2.22
C GLN A 102 15.52 -10.44 3.21
N ARG A 103 14.85 -10.26 4.35
CA ARG A 103 15.32 -9.36 5.40
C ARG A 103 16.67 -9.79 5.99
N ALA A 104 16.84 -11.08 6.28
CA ALA A 104 18.10 -11.60 6.80
C ALA A 104 19.26 -11.41 5.82
N LEU A 105 19.04 -11.66 4.52
CA LEU A 105 20.03 -11.44 3.47
C LEU A 105 20.40 -9.96 3.35
N GLN A 106 19.41 -9.07 3.39
CA GLN A 106 19.65 -7.64 3.35
C GLN A 106 20.51 -7.17 4.53
N THR A 107 20.16 -7.58 5.75
CA THR A 107 20.93 -7.25 6.96
C THR A 107 22.36 -7.78 6.88
N GLY A 108 22.57 -8.98 6.32
CA GLY A 108 23.90 -9.53 6.08
C GLY A 108 24.75 -8.66 5.14
N ASN A 109 24.17 -8.21 4.03
CA ASN A 109 24.85 -7.35 3.06
C ASN A 109 25.20 -5.97 3.66
N GLU A 110 24.30 -5.39 4.44
CA GLU A 110 24.53 -4.13 5.14
C GLU A 110 25.68 -4.28 6.16
N PHE A 111 25.65 -5.36 6.95
CA PHE A 111 26.69 -5.66 7.93
C PHE A 111 28.08 -5.87 7.27
N GLU A 112 28.15 -6.58 6.16
CA GLU A 112 29.41 -6.76 5.41
C GLU A 112 29.96 -5.41 4.93
N ARG A 113 29.09 -4.55 4.39
CA ARG A 113 29.47 -3.21 3.93
C ARG A 113 30.01 -2.36 5.07
N ASP A 114 29.34 -2.39 6.21
CA ASP A 114 29.72 -1.60 7.39
C ASP A 114 31.05 -2.08 7.99
N ILE A 115 31.29 -3.40 8.05
CA ILE A 115 32.59 -3.95 8.46
C ILE A 115 33.70 -3.50 7.51
N LYS A 116 33.50 -3.59 6.19
CA LYS A 116 34.51 -3.16 5.22
C LYS A 116 34.84 -1.68 5.38
N ALA A 117 33.82 -0.83 5.57
CA ALA A 117 34.01 0.60 5.82
C ALA A 117 34.75 0.87 7.14
N MET A 118 34.42 0.12 8.20
CA MET A 118 35.07 0.22 9.51
C MET A 118 36.55 -0.21 9.45
N LEU A 119 36.84 -1.34 8.81
CA LEU A 119 38.21 -1.84 8.62
C LEU A 119 39.05 -0.87 7.79
N LEU A 120 38.48 -0.32 6.70
CA LEU A 120 39.14 0.70 5.90
C LEU A 120 39.47 1.94 6.76
N ARG A 121 38.52 2.43 7.54
CA ARG A 121 38.72 3.56 8.45
C ARG A 121 39.81 3.27 9.49
N ALA A 122 39.81 2.08 10.10
CA ALA A 122 40.83 1.67 11.06
C ALA A 122 42.22 1.64 10.43
N ASN A 123 42.35 1.15 9.19
CA ASN A 123 43.61 1.14 8.46
C ASN A 123 44.10 2.56 8.12
N LEU A 124 43.21 3.46 7.70
CA LEU A 124 43.57 4.86 7.45
C LEU A 124 44.07 5.55 8.72
N ILE A 125 43.42 5.30 9.87
CA ILE A 125 43.86 5.82 11.17
C ILE A 125 45.23 5.27 11.56
N LYS A 126 45.44 3.96 11.42
CA LYS A 126 46.71 3.29 11.78
C LYS A 126 47.90 3.83 10.98
N HIS A 127 47.68 4.23 9.73
CA HIS A 127 48.72 4.76 8.84
C HIS A 127 48.74 6.29 8.79
N ASP A 128 48.10 6.99 9.73
CA ASP A 128 48.03 8.46 9.83
C ASP A 128 47.49 9.17 8.58
N PHE A 129 46.73 8.47 7.73
CA PHE A 129 45.97 9.04 6.60
C PHE A 129 44.64 9.66 7.07
N ASN A 130 44.66 10.32 8.22
CA ASN A 130 43.52 11.07 8.72
C ASN A 130 43.61 12.52 8.23
N GLN A 131 42.48 13.12 7.85
CA GLN A 131 42.41 14.57 7.72
C GLN A 131 42.76 15.19 9.08
N LYS A 132 43.97 15.77 9.19
CA LYS A 132 44.27 16.72 10.25
C LYS A 132 43.41 17.95 9.95
N ASN A 133 42.46 18.26 10.83
CA ASN A 133 41.75 19.54 10.76
C ASN A 133 42.79 20.65 10.65
N TRP A 134 42.78 21.37 9.53
CA TRP A 134 43.67 22.50 9.32
C TRP A 134 43.37 23.58 10.39
N PRO A 135 44.35 24.04 11.19
CA PRO A 135 44.12 25.00 12.26
C PRO A 135 44.01 26.43 11.74
N GLY A 136 43.16 26.67 10.73
CA GLY A 136 43.14 27.92 9.96
C GLY A 136 41.80 28.63 9.85
N GLN A 137 40.82 28.34 10.70
CA GLN A 137 39.67 29.23 10.89
C GLN A 137 39.48 29.51 12.39
N ARG A 138 40.36 30.37 12.91
CA ARG A 138 40.02 31.20 14.07
C ARG A 138 38.76 31.99 13.70
N LYS A 139 37.70 31.79 14.47
CA LYS A 139 36.52 32.68 14.46
C LYS A 139 37.02 34.12 14.57
N MET A 140 36.70 34.93 13.56
CA MET A 140 36.78 36.39 13.67
C MET A 140 35.81 36.80 14.78
N ASN A 141 36.37 37.29 15.88
CA ASN A 141 35.62 38.05 16.86
C ASN A 141 35.90 39.53 16.57
N LEU A 142 34.95 40.19 15.90
CA LEU A 142 34.50 41.57 16.11
C LEU A 142 33.02 41.62 15.75
#